data_AF-A0A0D3J5W2-F1
#
_entry.id   AF-A0A0D3J5W2-F1
#
_cell.length_a   1.000
_cell.length_b   1.000
_cell.length_c   1.000
_cell.angle_alpha   90.00
_cell.angle_beta   90.00
_cell.angle_gamma   90.00
#
_symmetry.space_group_name_H-M   'P 1'
#
loop_
_entity.id
_entity.type
_entity.pdbx_description
1 polymer ?
#
loop_
_entity_poly.entity_id
_entity_poly.type
_entity_poly.pdbx_seq_one_letter_code
_entity_poly.pdbx_strand_id
1 'polypeptide(L)'
;MARAALSPTGRTLILVQRDYEARAAALDAKPHVQAWNNGRDAVSSVLRSFGTVRSLVVGAYAEASDDLHQLFDCVVDPASKQHWRRIGARSAKEARSYFATTLRRAWGVHFAREFARHRIRRVVFVGAPRRQPGRPLATADGDWPAPLSAGEFAAHALRVGGAWAGGPPPSVSTGREGRSVGS
;
A
#
# COMPACT_ATOMS: atom_id res chain seq x y z
N MET A 1 21.93 22.92 -18.46
CA MET A 1 21.75 21.47 -18.23
C MET A 1 20.44 21.25 -17.47
N ALA A 2 19.39 20.79 -18.17
CA ALA A 2 18.06 20.64 -17.60
C ALA A 2 17.98 19.39 -16.72
N ARG A 3 17.62 19.58 -15.45
CA ARG A 3 17.39 18.52 -14.47
C ARG A 3 16.11 17.78 -14.89
N ALA A 4 16.25 16.65 -15.57
CA ALA A 4 15.11 15.81 -15.93
C ALA A 4 14.28 15.55 -14.66
N ALA A 5 13.03 16.01 -14.64
CA ALA A 5 12.15 15.82 -13.50
C ALA A 5 11.89 14.32 -13.36
N LEU A 6 12.57 13.69 -12.39
CA LEU A 6 12.31 12.32 -11.98
C LEU A 6 10.80 12.14 -11.80
N SER A 7 10.25 11.07 -12.38
CA SER A 7 8.85 10.70 -12.20
C SER A 7 8.52 10.63 -10.70
N PRO A 8 7.25 10.82 -10.28
CA PRO A 8 6.85 10.72 -8.87
C PRO A 8 7.38 9.44 -8.20
N THR A 9 7.42 8.34 -8.96
CA THR A 9 7.94 7.05 -8.53
C THR A 9 9.47 7.02 -8.42
N GLY A 10 10.20 7.64 -9.35
CA GLY A 10 11.67 7.77 -9.27
C GLY A 10 12.13 8.62 -8.08
N ARG A 11 11.35 9.62 -7.67
CA ARG A 11 11.60 10.38 -6.43
C ARG A 11 11.38 9.54 -5.17
N THR A 12 10.42 8.60 -5.20
CA THR A 12 10.11 7.73 -4.06
C THR A 12 11.22 6.72 -3.80
N LEU A 13 11.91 6.25 -4.85
CA LEU A 13 12.98 5.27 -4.76
C LEU A 13 14.18 5.74 -3.92
N ILE A 14 14.62 6.99 -4.14
CA ILE A 14 15.68 7.62 -3.35
C ILE A 14 15.25 7.80 -1.89
N LEU A 15 13.97 8.08 -1.65
CA LEU A 15 13.44 8.23 -0.29
C LEU A 15 13.41 6.90 0.45
N VAL A 16 13.06 5.79 -0.21
CA VAL A 16 13.03 4.47 0.43
C VAL A 16 14.42 4.04 0.90
N GLN A 17 15.44 4.09 0.04
CA GLN A 17 16.81 3.74 0.44
C GLN A 17 17.26 4.59 1.64
N ARG A 18 17.05 5.90 1.55
CA ARG A 18 17.42 6.84 2.61
C ARG A 18 16.67 6.59 3.91
N ASP A 19 15.38 6.25 3.84
CA ASP A 19 14.57 5.93 5.01
C ASP A 19 15.04 4.65 5.70
N TYR A 20 15.44 3.63 4.92
CA TYR A 20 16.03 2.41 5.47
C TYR A 20 17.37 2.68 6.15
N GLU A 21 18.26 3.45 5.52
CA GLU A 21 19.53 3.85 6.11
C GLU A 21 19.34 4.68 7.39
N ALA A 22 18.41 5.65 7.36
CA ALA A 22 18.11 6.47 8.53
C ALA A 22 17.52 5.64 9.69
N ARG A 23 16.66 4.66 9.39
CA ARG A 23 16.11 3.74 10.39
C ARG A 23 17.16 2.78 10.93
N ALA A 24 18.06 2.27 10.10
CA ALA A 24 19.16 1.43 10.53
C ALA A 24 20.09 2.20 11.48
N ALA A 25 20.48 3.42 11.12
CA ALA A 25 21.27 4.30 11.98
C ALA A 25 20.55 4.64 13.29
N ALA A 26 19.24 4.89 13.25
CA ALA A 26 18.44 5.14 14.45
C ALA A 26 18.34 3.91 15.37
N LEU A 27 18.35 2.68 14.81
CA LEU A 27 18.42 1.45 15.59
C LEU A 27 19.81 1.26 16.19
N ASP A 28 20.86 1.47 15.41
CA ASP A 28 22.24 1.41 15.89
C ASP A 28 22.46 2.41 17.02
N ALA A 29 21.88 3.61 16.98
CA ALA A 29 22.01 4.61 18.05
C ALA A 29 21.35 4.24 19.40
N LYS A 30 20.55 3.15 19.46
CA LYS A 30 19.87 2.76 20.71
C LYS A 30 20.87 2.20 21.74
N PRO A 31 20.84 2.63 23.02
CA PRO A 31 21.83 2.21 24.03
C PRO A 31 21.94 0.69 24.21
N HIS A 32 20.82 -0.03 24.22
CA HIS A 32 20.82 -1.49 24.34
C HIS A 32 21.38 -2.19 23.09
N VAL A 33 21.21 -1.59 21.90
CA VAL A 33 21.78 -2.11 20.64
C VAL A 33 23.29 -1.88 20.62
N GLN A 34 23.76 -0.71 21.03
CA GLN A 34 25.20 -0.42 21.16
C GLN A 34 25.89 -1.31 22.20
N ALA A 35 25.23 -1.53 23.35
CA ALA A 35 25.74 -2.43 24.39
C ALA A 35 25.85 -3.88 23.88
N TRP A 36 24.87 -4.36 23.12
CA TRP A 36 24.89 -5.68 22.51
C TRP A 36 25.97 -5.82 21.42
N ASN A 37 26.14 -4.76 20.62
CA ASN A 37 27.07 -4.75 19.48
C ASN A 37 28.49 -4.29 19.83
N ASN A 38 28.83 -4.14 21.11
CA ASN A 38 30.13 -3.63 21.58
C ASN A 38 30.54 -2.31 20.89
N GLY A 39 29.60 -1.38 20.73
CA GLY A 39 29.89 -0.08 20.11
C GLY A 39 29.91 -0.07 18.58
N ARG A 40 29.48 -1.14 17.90
CA ARG A 40 29.51 -1.26 16.42
C ARG A 40 28.14 -0.99 15.80
N ASP A 41 28.14 -0.36 14.62
CA ASP A 41 26.95 -0.14 13.78
C ASP A 41 26.57 -1.41 12.99
N ALA A 42 26.20 -2.47 13.72
CA ALA A 42 25.95 -3.77 13.13
C ALA A 42 24.72 -3.80 12.22
N VAL A 43 23.65 -3.05 12.53
CA VAL A 43 22.42 -3.06 11.73
C VAL A 43 22.66 -2.37 10.39
N SER A 44 23.32 -1.21 10.39
CA SER A 44 23.71 -0.51 9.18
C SER A 44 24.71 -1.29 8.33
N SER A 45 25.67 -1.98 8.97
CA SER A 45 26.63 -2.85 8.26
C SER A 45 25.93 -4.01 7.56
N VAL A 46 25.00 -4.69 8.26
CA VAL A 46 24.20 -5.77 7.69
C VAL A 46 23.32 -5.26 6.55
N LEU A 47 22.65 -4.11 6.70
CA LEU A 47 21.84 -3.52 5.64
C LEU A 47 22.67 -3.27 4.37
N ARG A 48 23.88 -2.72 4.51
CA ARG A 48 24.78 -2.46 3.36
C ARG A 48 25.27 -3.74 2.69
N SER A 49 25.37 -4.85 3.42
CA SER A 49 25.80 -6.14 2.86
C SER A 49 24.84 -6.70 1.80
N PHE A 50 23.55 -6.34 1.87
CA PHE A 50 22.54 -6.75 0.89
C PHE A 50 22.53 -5.91 -0.39
N GLY A 51 23.30 -4.82 -0.44
CA GLY A 51 23.31 -3.88 -1.56
C GLY A 51 22.18 -2.85 -1.51
N THR A 52 21.82 -2.28 -2.66
CA THR A 52 20.79 -1.23 -2.74
C THR A 52 19.40 -1.80 -2.47
N VAL A 53 18.65 -1.15 -1.57
CA VAL A 53 17.24 -1.47 -1.30
C VAL A 53 16.42 -1.09 -2.52
N ARG A 54 15.78 -2.09 -3.12
CA ARG A 54 14.90 -1.91 -4.26
C ARG A 54 13.50 -1.52 -3.80
N SER A 55 12.96 -0.44 -4.35
CA SER A 55 11.64 0.04 -3.96
C SER A 55 10.60 -0.41 -4.98
N LEU A 56 9.75 -1.36 -4.59
CA LEU A 56 8.62 -1.80 -5.42
C LEU A 56 7.43 -0.87 -5.14
N VAL A 57 7.24 0.13 -6.01
CA VAL A 57 6.21 1.16 -5.82
C VAL A 57 5.24 1.15 -7.00
N VAL A 58 3.95 1.28 -6.68
CA VAL A 58 2.87 1.46 -7.66
C VAL A 58 2.13 2.75 -7.32
N GLY A 59 2.01 3.63 -8.31
CA GLY A 59 1.32 4.90 -8.23
C GLY A 59 -0.19 4.78 -8.40
N ALA A 60 -0.91 5.88 -8.12
CA ALA A 60 -2.37 5.93 -8.18
C ALA A 60 -2.94 5.70 -9.61
N TYR A 61 -2.16 6.03 -10.64
CA TYR A 61 -2.53 5.88 -12.06
C TYR A 61 -1.92 4.63 -12.70
N ALA A 62 -1.63 3.59 -11.91
CA ALA A 62 -0.96 2.36 -12.35
C ALA A 62 0.47 2.57 -12.90
N GLU A 63 1.08 3.71 -12.61
CA GLU A 63 2.52 3.91 -12.77
C GLU A 63 3.27 2.92 -11.87
N ALA A 64 4.37 2.36 -12.36
CA ALA A 64 5.20 1.42 -11.60
C ALA A 64 6.64 1.92 -11.54
N SER A 65 7.33 1.59 -10.45
CA SER A 65 8.76 1.89 -10.29
C SER A 65 9.58 1.07 -11.29
N ASP A 66 10.73 1.60 -11.72
CA ASP A 66 11.68 0.87 -12.56
C ASP A 66 12.09 -0.47 -11.94
N ASP A 67 12.23 -0.53 -10.61
CA ASP A 67 12.51 -1.78 -9.89
C ASP A 67 11.41 -2.84 -10.05
N LEU A 68 10.15 -2.41 -10.08
CA LEU A 68 9.01 -3.31 -10.32
C LEU A 68 9.01 -3.80 -11.77
N HIS A 69 9.38 -2.94 -12.74
CA HIS A 69 9.54 -3.33 -14.13
C HIS A 69 10.69 -4.33 -14.32
N GLN A 70 11.82 -4.12 -13.65
CA GLN A 70 12.93 -5.06 -13.68
C GLN A 70 12.55 -6.39 -13.01
N LEU A 71 11.85 -6.37 -11.86
CA LEU A 71 11.34 -7.59 -11.23
C LEU A 71 10.40 -8.34 -12.17
N PHE A 72 9.52 -7.62 -12.88
CA PHE A 72 8.62 -8.19 -13.86
C PHE A 72 9.39 -8.96 -14.95
N ASP A 73 10.43 -8.34 -15.54
CA ASP A 73 11.25 -8.99 -16.56
C ASP A 73 12.06 -10.17 -15.99
N CYS A 74 12.57 -10.05 -14.76
CA CYS A 74 13.28 -11.14 -14.07
C CYS A 74 12.40 -12.37 -13.83
N VAL A 75 11.07 -12.21 -13.71
CA VAL A 75 10.13 -13.32 -13.55
C VAL A 75 9.71 -13.88 -14.91
N VAL A 76 9.37 -13.00 -15.86
CA VAL A 76 8.85 -13.40 -17.17
C VAL A 76 9.91 -14.13 -17.99
N ASP A 77 11.17 -13.69 -17.95
CA ASP A 77 12.21 -14.23 -18.83
C ASP A 77 12.55 -15.69 -18.55
N PRO A 78 12.84 -16.09 -17.30
CA PRO A 78 13.05 -17.49 -16.95
C PRO A 78 11.77 -18.32 -17.18
N ALA A 79 10.60 -17.82 -16.79
CA ALA A 79 9.34 -18.53 -16.98
C ALA A 79 9.10 -18.90 -18.44
N SER A 80 9.35 -17.94 -19.35
CA SER A 80 9.19 -18.12 -20.79
C SER A 80 10.19 -19.11 -21.37
N LYS A 81 11.45 -19.06 -20.93
CA LYS A 81 12.50 -19.99 -21.38
C LYS A 81 12.26 -21.42 -20.89
N GLN A 82 11.72 -21.58 -19.69
CA GLN A 82 11.52 -22.88 -19.06
C GLN A 82 10.22 -23.56 -19.49
N HIS A 83 9.12 -22.79 -19.67
CA HIS A 83 7.77 -23.37 -19.78
C HIS A 83 7.15 -23.27 -21.18
N TRP A 84 7.84 -22.72 -22.19
CA TRP A 84 7.26 -22.51 -23.53
C TRP A 84 6.70 -23.79 -24.17
N ARG A 85 7.38 -24.94 -24.01
CA ARG A 85 6.90 -26.23 -24.53
C ARG A 85 5.64 -26.71 -23.81
N ARG A 86 5.58 -26.49 -22.48
CA ARG A 86 4.45 -26.94 -21.64
C ARG A 86 3.15 -26.24 -22.00
N ILE A 87 3.22 -25.00 -22.45
CA ILE A 87 2.05 -24.21 -22.87
C ILE A 87 1.75 -24.35 -24.36
N GLY A 88 2.50 -25.19 -25.10
CA GLY A 88 2.30 -25.40 -26.54
C GLY A 88 2.73 -24.21 -27.43
N ALA A 89 3.59 -23.31 -26.94
CA ALA A 89 4.08 -22.20 -27.75
C ALA A 89 5.10 -22.70 -28.80
N ARG A 90 5.19 -22.00 -29.93
CA ARG A 90 6.16 -22.32 -31.01
C ARG A 90 7.57 -21.83 -30.71
N SER A 91 7.70 -20.89 -29.77
CA SER A 91 9.00 -20.36 -29.32
C SER A 91 8.93 -19.76 -27.92
N ALA A 92 10.10 -19.58 -27.29
CA ALA A 92 10.21 -18.85 -26.02
C ALA A 92 9.76 -17.38 -26.14
N LYS A 93 9.90 -16.77 -27.34
CA LYS A 93 9.44 -15.40 -27.60
C LYS A 93 7.91 -15.31 -27.57
N GLU A 94 7.22 -16.28 -28.15
CA GLU A 94 5.76 -16.36 -28.10
C GLU A 94 5.26 -16.60 -26.68
N ALA A 95 5.94 -17.48 -25.93
CA ALA A 95 5.66 -17.71 -24.52
C ALA A 95 5.86 -16.46 -23.65
N ARG A 96 6.85 -15.60 -23.98
CA ARG A 96 7.06 -14.33 -23.28
C ARG A 96 5.84 -13.43 -23.34
N SER A 97 5.25 -13.27 -24.52
CA SER A 97 4.04 -12.45 -24.67
C SER A 97 2.87 -13.00 -23.85
N TYR A 98 2.71 -14.32 -23.82
CA TYR A 98 1.70 -14.98 -23.00
C TYR A 98 1.92 -14.74 -21.50
N PHE A 99 3.10 -15.05 -20.96
CA PHE A 99 3.41 -14.87 -19.54
C PHE A 99 3.37 -13.39 -19.13
N ALA A 100 3.91 -12.49 -19.95
CA ALA A 100 3.87 -11.06 -19.68
C ALA A 100 2.43 -10.55 -19.58
N THR A 101 1.56 -10.95 -20.50
CA THR A 101 0.15 -10.53 -20.50
C THR A 101 -0.59 -11.08 -19.29
N THR A 102 -0.40 -12.37 -18.99
CA THR A 102 -1.01 -13.03 -17.83
C THR A 102 -0.55 -12.39 -16.52
N LEU A 103 0.75 -12.15 -16.38
CA LEU A 103 1.33 -11.56 -15.17
C LEU A 103 0.88 -10.11 -14.96
N ARG A 104 0.87 -9.28 -16.03
CA ARG A 104 0.36 -7.89 -15.93
C ARG A 104 -1.10 -7.85 -15.48
N ARG A 105 -1.95 -8.74 -15.99
CA ARG A 105 -3.36 -8.83 -15.57
C ARG A 105 -3.47 -9.22 -14.10
N ALA A 106 -2.75 -10.26 -13.68
CA ALA A 106 -2.76 -10.71 -12.29
C ALA A 106 -2.27 -9.60 -11.34
N TRP A 107 -1.11 -9.00 -11.64
CA TRP A 107 -0.55 -7.92 -10.84
C TRP A 107 -1.43 -6.68 -10.81
N GLY A 108 -1.99 -6.27 -11.95
CA GLY A 108 -2.89 -5.12 -12.02
C GLY A 108 -4.11 -5.27 -11.11
N VAL A 109 -4.75 -6.45 -11.10
CA VAL A 109 -5.87 -6.76 -10.19
C VAL A 109 -5.42 -6.72 -8.73
N HIS A 110 -4.26 -7.29 -8.42
CA HIS A 110 -3.69 -7.25 -7.07
C HIS A 110 -3.42 -5.81 -6.60
N PHE A 111 -2.80 -4.98 -7.44
CA PHE A 111 -2.52 -3.58 -7.12
C PHE A 111 -3.80 -2.78 -6.91
N ALA A 112 -4.78 -2.90 -7.79
CA ALA A 112 -6.07 -2.23 -7.66
C ALA A 112 -6.79 -2.62 -6.35
N ARG A 113 -6.77 -3.91 -6.02
CA ARG A 113 -7.37 -4.43 -4.79
C ARG A 113 -6.67 -3.90 -3.54
N GLU A 114 -5.35 -3.93 -3.49
CA GLU A 114 -4.60 -3.41 -2.34
C GLU A 114 -4.70 -1.89 -2.23
N PHE A 115 -4.77 -1.16 -3.35
CA PHE A 115 -5.03 0.27 -3.33
C PHE A 115 -6.41 0.59 -2.77
N ALA A 116 -7.44 -0.17 -3.16
CA ALA A 116 -8.79 -0.05 -2.59
C ALA A 116 -8.78 -0.35 -1.08
N ARG A 117 -8.14 -1.44 -0.65
CA ARG A 117 -7.97 -1.77 0.79
C ARG A 117 -7.24 -0.67 1.55
N HIS A 118 -6.18 -0.13 0.98
CA HIS A 118 -5.42 0.96 1.56
C HIS A 118 -6.31 2.22 1.75
N ARG A 119 -7.12 2.56 0.74
CA ARG A 119 -8.07 3.67 0.84
C ARG A 119 -9.13 3.42 1.92
N ILE A 120 -9.73 2.22 1.97
CA ILE A 120 -10.72 1.84 2.99
C ILE A 120 -10.13 1.98 4.40
N ARG A 121 -8.92 1.44 4.64
CA ARG A 121 -8.23 1.56 5.94
C ARG A 121 -7.97 3.01 6.36
N ARG A 122 -7.91 3.93 5.39
CA ARG A 122 -7.68 5.35 5.65
C ARG A 122 -8.96 6.18 5.78
N VAL A 123 -10.14 5.62 5.54
CA VAL A 123 -11.42 6.33 5.68
C VAL A 123 -11.61 6.84 7.11
N VAL A 124 -11.11 6.10 8.13
CA VAL A 124 -11.12 6.51 9.55
C VAL A 124 -10.46 7.89 9.76
N PHE A 125 -9.51 8.28 8.91
CA PHE A 125 -8.80 9.56 9.03
C PHE A 125 -9.43 10.71 8.25
N VAL A 126 -10.55 10.49 7.54
CA VAL A 126 -11.26 11.55 6.83
C VAL A 126 -11.94 12.46 7.86
N GLY A 127 -11.62 13.76 7.83
CA GLY A 127 -12.10 14.73 8.82
C GLY A 127 -11.29 14.77 10.13
N ALA A 128 -10.32 13.86 10.31
CA ALA A 128 -9.40 13.93 11.44
C ALA A 128 -8.54 15.21 11.35
N PRO A 129 -8.31 15.93 12.47
CA PRO A 129 -7.48 17.12 12.47
C PRO A 129 -6.09 16.79 11.91
N ARG A 130 -5.59 17.63 11.01
CA ARG A 130 -4.24 17.47 10.46
C ARG A 130 -3.25 17.43 11.62
N ARG A 131 -2.35 16.45 11.56
CA ARG A 131 -1.27 16.27 12.51
C ARG A 131 -0.55 17.60 12.75
N GLN A 132 -0.44 18.01 14.02
CA GLN A 132 0.41 19.12 14.40
C GLN A 132 1.89 18.74 14.14
N PRO A 133 2.67 19.60 13.48
CA PRO A 133 4.11 19.40 13.36
C PRO A 133 4.73 19.25 14.76
N GLY A 134 5.57 18.22 14.97
CA GLY A 134 6.29 18.00 16.23
C GLY A 134 5.85 16.80 17.08
N ARG A 135 4.69 16.19 16.83
CA ARG A 135 4.31 14.94 17.52
C ARG A 135 5.07 13.75 16.92
N PRO A 136 5.65 12.81 17.69
CA PRO A 136 6.30 11.61 17.14
C PRO A 136 5.33 10.74 16.33
N LEU A 137 5.84 10.00 15.34
CA LEU A 137 5.08 8.92 14.71
C LEU A 137 4.75 7.89 15.79
N ALA A 138 3.48 7.51 15.93
CA ALA A 138 3.14 6.29 16.64
C ALA A 138 3.89 5.15 15.96
N THR A 139 4.85 4.54 16.66
CA THR A 139 5.49 3.31 16.23
C THR A 139 4.41 2.24 16.12
N ALA A 140 4.52 1.37 15.12
CA ALA A 140 3.58 0.27 14.87
C ALA A 140 3.57 -0.79 15.99
N ASP A 141 4.25 -0.54 17.10
CA ASP A 141 4.29 -1.34 18.33
C ASP A 141 3.09 -1.05 19.26
N GLY A 142 2.25 -0.06 18.92
CA GLY A 142 0.96 0.13 19.58
C GLY A 142 -0.03 -0.89 19.05
N ASP A 143 -0.57 -1.71 19.96
CA ASP A 143 -1.67 -2.65 19.78
C ASP A 143 -2.66 -2.12 18.73
N TRP A 144 -2.52 -2.58 17.48
CA TRP A 144 -3.45 -2.21 16.43
C TRP A 144 -4.75 -2.90 16.80
N PRO A 145 -5.84 -2.16 17.08
CA PRO A 145 -7.11 -2.81 17.33
C PRO A 145 -7.37 -3.75 16.15
N ALA A 146 -7.66 -5.02 16.47
CA ALA A 146 -7.92 -6.06 15.49
C ALA A 146 -8.78 -5.47 14.35
N PRO A 147 -8.50 -5.81 13.07
CA PRO A 147 -9.15 -5.16 11.95
C PRO A 147 -10.67 -5.16 12.15
N LEU A 148 -11.22 -3.98 12.44
CA LEU A 148 -12.65 -3.80 12.66
C LEU A 148 -13.36 -4.37 11.43
N SER A 149 -14.31 -5.26 11.66
CA SER A 149 -15.18 -5.73 10.59
C SER A 149 -15.88 -4.53 9.95
N ALA A 150 -16.28 -4.65 8.69
CA ALA A 150 -16.98 -3.57 8.00
C ALA A 150 -18.23 -3.08 8.78
N GLY A 151 -18.88 -3.98 9.53
CA GLY A 151 -20.01 -3.66 10.39
C GLY A 151 -19.65 -2.87 11.65
N GLU A 152 -18.53 -3.18 12.30
CA GLU A 152 -18.05 -2.44 13.48
C GLU A 152 -17.54 -1.04 13.11
N PHE A 153 -16.91 -0.92 11.95
CA PHE A 153 -16.54 0.39 11.39
C PHE A 153 -17.76 1.25 11.06
N ALA A 154 -18.80 0.66 10.45
CA ALA A 154 -20.06 1.35 10.16
C ALA A 154 -20.75 1.84 11.46
N ALA A 155 -20.78 1.01 12.50
CA ALA A 155 -21.35 1.36 13.80
C ALA A 155 -20.57 2.46 14.52
N HIS A 156 -19.23 2.45 14.42
CA HIS A 156 -18.37 3.50 14.95
C HIS A 156 -18.58 4.83 14.20
N ALA A 157 -18.62 4.79 12.87
CA ALA A 157 -18.84 5.97 12.02
C ALA A 157 -20.22 6.63 12.27
N LEU A 158 -21.25 5.84 12.59
CA LEU A 158 -22.57 6.35 12.97
C LEU A 158 -22.56 7.04 14.35
N ARG A 159 -21.72 6.57 15.28
CA ARG A 159 -21.65 7.09 16.67
C ARG A 159 -20.87 8.41 16.77
N VAL A 160 -19.94 8.66 15.86
CA VAL A 160 -19.12 9.89 15.77
C VAL A 160 -19.80 10.97 14.92
N GLY A 161 -21.03 10.72 14.47
CA GLY A 161 -21.75 11.46 13.43
C GLY A 161 -21.69 12.99 13.50
N GLY A 162 -20.99 13.57 12.52
CA GLY A 162 -21.17 14.95 12.07
C GLY A 162 -20.61 15.08 10.65
N ALA A 163 -21.48 15.27 9.66
CA ALA A 163 -21.19 15.50 8.24
C ALA A 163 -20.76 14.30 7.37
N TRP A 164 -21.70 13.36 7.15
CA TRP A 164 -21.84 12.77 5.81
C TRP A 164 -22.65 13.75 4.94
N ALA A 165 -21.97 14.48 4.06
CA ALA A 165 -22.64 15.17 2.95
C ALA A 165 -23.07 14.11 1.93
N GLY A 166 -24.26 13.55 2.14
CA GLY A 166 -24.83 12.47 1.34
C GLY A 166 -25.61 11.50 2.22
N GLY A 167 -26.68 11.97 2.84
CA GLY A 167 -27.62 11.09 3.54
C GLY A 167 -28.37 10.17 2.56
N PRO A 168 -28.88 9.01 3.03
CA PRO A 168 -29.77 8.19 2.22
C PRO A 168 -31.07 8.98 1.91
N PRO A 169 -31.72 8.73 0.76
CA PRO A 169 -32.95 9.45 0.42
C PRO A 169 -34.02 9.20 1.49
N PRO A 170 -34.85 10.22 1.84
CA PRO A 170 -35.89 10.05 2.83
C PRO A 170 -36.87 8.98 2.37
N SER A 171 -37.10 7.98 3.22
CA SER A 171 -38.22 7.06 3.09
C SER A 171 -39.51 7.86 3.09
N VAL A 172 -40.26 7.81 1.99
CA VAL A 172 -41.63 8.33 1.89
C VAL A 172 -42.45 7.69 3.00
N SER A 173 -42.86 8.50 3.97
CA SER A 173 -43.88 8.14 4.95
C SER A 173 -45.18 7.88 4.20
N THR A 174 -45.55 6.62 3.99
CA THR A 174 -46.91 6.26 3.64
C THR A 174 -47.76 6.53 4.89
N GLY A 175 -48.46 7.67 4.87
CA GLY A 175 -49.44 8.03 5.87
C GLY A 175 -50.51 6.95 5.95
N ARG A 176 -50.57 6.27 7.10
CA ARG A 176 -51.69 5.42 7.49
C ARG A 176 -52.85 6.34 7.87
N GLU A 177 -53.73 6.60 6.92
CA GLU A 177 -54.99 7.31 7.13
C GLU A 177 -55.89 6.44 8.03
N GLY A 178 -55.92 6.77 9.32
CA GLY A 178 -56.87 6.22 10.27
C GLY A 178 -58.23 6.90 10.07
N ARG A 179 -59.14 6.24 9.35
CA ARG A 179 -60.57 6.55 9.39
C ARG A 179 -61.11 6.21 10.78
N SER A 180 -61.40 7.23 11.58
CA SER A 180 -62.28 7.12 12.74
C SER A 180 -63.73 6.99 12.28
N VAL A 181 -64.35 5.86 12.60
CA VAL A 181 -65.79 5.63 12.51
C VAL A 181 -66.40 5.99 13.86
N GLY A 182 -67.50 6.75 13.85
CA GLY A 182 -68.50 6.74 14.93
C GLY A 182 -68.84 8.10 15.53
N SER A 183 -69.89 8.73 15.02
CA SER A 183 -71.17 8.95 15.72
C SER A 183 -72.16 9.68 14.81
#